data_AF-A0A397GBT7-F1
#
_entry.id   AF-A0A397GBT7-F1
#
_cell.length_a   1.000
_cell.length_b   1.000
_cell.length_c   1.000
_cell.angle_alpha   90.00
_cell.angle_beta   90.00
_cell.angle_gamma   90.00
#
_symmetry.space_group_name_H-M   'P 1'
#
loop_
_entity.id
_entity.type
_entity.pdbx_description
1 polymer ?
#
loop_
_entity_poly.entity_id
_entity_poly.type
_entity_poly.pdbx_seq_one_letter_code
_entity_poly.pdbx_strand_id
1 'polypeptide(L)' 'INEERLAVGKGPVGFVNPVLYAHPEVLNDVTNGTNVGCGSEGFSAIKGWDPATGLGTPNYPKMKKLFLSLP' A
#
# COMPACT_ATOMS: atom_id res chain seq x y z
N ILE A 1 4.42 -9.96 7.42
CA ILE A 1 3.03 -10.35 7.04
C ILE A 1 2.93 -11.81 6.61
N ASN A 2 3.67 -12.27 5.59
CA ASN A 2 3.66 -13.70 5.26
C ASN A 2 4.09 -14.58 6.44
N GLU A 3 5.17 -14.20 7.15
CA GLU A 3 5.59 -14.90 8.37
C GLU A 3 4.49 -14.94 9.43
N GLU A 4 3.85 -13.80 9.69
CA GLU A 4 2.74 -13.68 10.65
C GLU A 4 1.53 -14.54 10.24
N ARG A 5 1.23 -14.65 8.94
CA ARG A 5 0.16 -15.52 8.41
C ARG A 5 0.53 -17.00 8.58
N LEU A 6 1.77 -17.38 8.27
CA LEU A 6 2.26 -18.75 8.42
C LEU A 6 2.23 -19.20 9.89
N ALA A 7 2.62 -18.32 10.82
CA ALA A 7 2.59 -18.59 12.26
C ALA A 7 1.18 -18.91 12.80
N VAL A 8 0.12 -18.50 12.09
CA VAL A 8 -1.28 -18.82 12.42
C VAL A 8 -1.92 -19.81 11.45
N GLY A 9 -1.11 -20.57 10.69
CA GLY A 9 -1.58 -21.64 9.80
C GLY A 9 -2.23 -21.16 8.49
N LYS A 10 -2.05 -19.89 8.10
CA LYS A 10 -2.55 -19.34 6.83
C LYS A 10 -1.50 -19.41 5.73
N GLY A 11 -1.96 -19.44 4.47
CA GLY A 11 -1.09 -19.31 3.30
C GLY A 11 -0.54 -17.89 3.10
N PRO A 12 0.43 -17.68 2.18
CA PRO A 12 0.97 -16.35 1.87
C PRO A 12 -0.10 -15.42 1.26
N VAL A 13 0.16 -14.11 1.25
CA VAL A 13 -0.79 -13.08 0.76
C VAL A 13 -1.11 -13.16 -0.74
N GLY A 14 -0.26 -13.79 -1.55
CA GLY A 14 -0.45 -13.89 -3.00
C GLY A 14 -0.45 -12.54 -3.74
N PHE A 15 -1.36 -12.38 -4.70
CA PHE A 15 -1.51 -11.14 -5.47
C PHE A 15 -2.17 -10.04 -4.63
N VAL A 16 -1.39 -9.09 -4.15
CA VAL A 16 -1.82 -8.11 -3.13
C VAL A 16 -2.65 -6.94 -3.68
N ASN A 17 -2.56 -6.63 -4.98
CA ASN A 17 -3.15 -5.40 -5.51
C ASN A 17 -4.67 -5.30 -5.27
N PRO A 18 -5.51 -6.31 -5.56
CA PRO A 18 -6.95 -6.20 -5.33
C PRO A 18 -7.30 -5.84 -3.88
N VAL A 19 -6.56 -6.41 -2.92
CA VAL A 19 -6.73 -6.13 -1.50
C VAL A 19 -6.31 -4.70 -1.16
N LEU A 20 -5.14 -4.26 -1.62
CA LEU A 20 -4.63 -2.91 -1.30
C LEU A 20 -5.49 -1.81 -1.91
N TYR A 21 -5.99 -1.99 -3.13
CA TYR A 21 -6.90 -1.04 -3.77
C TYR A 21 -8.30 -1.04 -3.15
N ALA A 22 -8.75 -2.16 -2.57
CA ALA A 22 -9.98 -2.22 -1.78
C ALA A 22 -9.82 -1.63 -0.37
N HIS A 23 -8.59 -1.62 0.17
CA HIS A 23 -8.28 -1.18 1.53
C HIS A 23 -7.11 -0.18 1.58
N PRO A 24 -7.21 0.99 0.92
CA PRO A 24 -6.11 1.96 0.92
C PRO A 24 -5.78 2.52 2.31
N GLU A 25 -6.72 2.45 3.26
CA GLU A 25 -6.55 2.95 4.63
C GLU A 25 -5.45 2.25 5.45
N VAL A 26 -4.95 1.11 4.96
CA VAL A 26 -3.81 0.37 5.56
C VAL A 26 -2.45 0.85 5.09
N LEU A 27 -2.41 1.87 4.25
CA LEU A 27 -1.20 2.55 3.78
C LEU A 27 -1.16 3.97 4.37
N ASN A 28 0.00 4.61 4.31
CA ASN A 28 0.15 6.03 4.62
C ASN A 28 0.16 6.79 3.29
N ASP A 29 -0.95 7.50 3.03
CA ASP A 29 -1.15 8.36 1.87
C ASP A 29 -0.11 9.49 1.84
N VAL A 30 0.59 9.63 0.72
CA VAL A 30 1.57 10.71 0.50
C VAL A 30 0.88 11.80 -0.31
N THR A 31 0.73 12.98 0.28
CA THR A 31 -0.07 14.07 -0.32
C THR A 31 0.74 15.30 -0.68
N ASN A 32 2.07 15.20 -0.58
CA ASN A 32 2.97 16.30 -0.86
C ASN A 32 4.25 15.80 -1.54
N GLY A 33 4.63 16.49 -2.61
CA GLY A 33 5.77 16.17 -3.44
C GLY A 33 5.40 15.96 -4.90
N THR A 34 6.42 15.82 -5.74
CA THR A 34 6.32 15.56 -7.18
C THR A 34 7.39 14.55 -7.58
N ASN A 35 7.16 13.76 -8.64
CA ASN A 35 8.17 12.88 -9.22
C ASN A 35 8.94 13.55 -10.37
N VAL A 36 9.49 14.75 -10.09
CA VAL A 36 10.25 15.57 -11.05
C VAL A 36 11.29 14.74 -11.80
N GLY A 37 11.35 14.89 -13.12
CA GLY A 37 12.28 14.16 -13.96
C GLY A 37 12.21 14.58 -15.43
N CYS A 38 13.28 14.31 -16.20
CA CYS A 38 13.34 14.56 -17.65
C CYS A 38 12.98 15.99 -18.09
N GLY A 39 13.23 17.00 -17.25
CA GLY A 39 12.88 18.41 -17.53
C GLY A 39 11.40 18.75 -17.36
N SER A 40 10.62 17.89 -16.71
CA SER A 40 9.22 18.09 -16.35
C SER A 40 9.05 18.08 -14.82
N GLU A 41 8.05 18.81 -14.34
CA GLU A 41 7.60 18.77 -12.93
C GLU A 41 6.99 17.41 -12.54
N GLY A 42 6.72 16.53 -13.52
CA GLY A 42 6.10 15.24 -13.29
C GLY A 42 4.64 15.36 -12.83
N PHE A 43 4.21 14.40 -12.02
CA PHE A 43 2.91 14.37 -11.37
C PHE A 43 3.05 14.76 -9.90
N SER A 44 2.06 15.50 -9.40
CA SER A 44 1.95 15.82 -7.97
C SER A 44 1.34 14.68 -7.19
N ALA A 45 1.88 14.45 -5.99
CA ALA A 45 1.24 13.62 -4.98
C ALA A 45 -0.03 14.32 -4.48
N ILE A 46 -1.14 13.56 -4.40
CA ILE A 46 -2.46 14.08 -4.01
C ILE A 46 -3.14 13.09 -3.08
N LYS A 47 -4.21 13.53 -2.41
CA LYS A 47 -5.00 12.63 -1.55
C LYS A 47 -5.52 11.43 -2.36
N GLY A 48 -5.22 10.21 -1.89
CA GLY A 48 -5.69 8.96 -2.49
C GLY A 48 -4.62 8.29 -3.35
N TRP A 49 -5.02 7.76 -4.51
CA TRP A 49 -4.07 7.20 -5.46
C TRP A 49 -3.50 8.31 -6.34
N ASP A 50 -2.18 8.31 -6.52
CA ASP A 50 -1.51 9.17 -7.49
C ASP A 50 -0.38 8.44 -8.24
N PRO A 51 0.03 8.92 -9.42
CA PRO A 51 1.09 8.27 -10.19
C PRO A 51 2.52 8.58 -9.69
N ALA A 52 2.69 9.40 -8.66
CA ALA A 52 3.99 9.67 -8.04
C ALA A 52 4.31 8.64 -6.94
N THR A 53 3.31 8.19 -6.17
CA THR A 53 3.46 7.35 -4.98
C THR A 53 2.48 6.18 -4.88
N GLY A 54 1.55 6.06 -5.82
CA GLY A 54 0.51 5.03 -5.81
C GLY A 54 -0.47 5.28 -4.67
N LEU A 55 -0.72 4.25 -3.86
CA LEU A 55 -1.53 4.35 -2.64
C LEU A 55 -0.71 4.82 -1.41
N GLY A 56 0.54 5.21 -1.61
CA GLY A 56 1.46 5.63 -0.55
C GLY A 56 2.32 4.50 0.03
N THR A 57 2.71 4.62 1.29
CA THR A 57 3.71 3.74 1.92
C THR A 57 3.09 2.70 2.87
N PRO A 58 3.71 1.52 3.05
CA PRO A 58 3.21 0.51 3.98
C PRO A 58 3.02 1.00 5.43
N ASN A 59 1.81 0.83 6.00
CA ASN A 59 1.59 0.94 7.44
C ASN A 59 1.53 -0.46 8.06
N TYR A 60 2.67 -0.95 8.55
CA TYR A 60 2.80 -2.35 8.98
C TYR A 60 1.73 -2.82 9.98
N PRO A 61 1.45 -2.10 11.10
CA PRO A 61 0.40 -2.52 12.03
C PRO A 61 -0.97 -2.69 11.39
N LYS A 62 -1.38 -1.75 10.52
CA LYS A 62 -2.67 -1.83 9.83
C LYS A 62 -2.71 -2.96 8.80
N MET A 63 -1.64 -3.09 8.01
CA MET A 63 -1.53 -4.17 7.03
C MET A 63 -1.53 -5.55 7.70
N LYS A 64 -0.78 -5.72 8.81
CA LYS A 64 -0.79 -6.97 9.58
C LYS A 64 -2.21 -7.32 10.03
N LYS A 65 -2.96 -6.36 10.59
CA LYS A 65 -4.34 -6.56 11.03
C LYS A 65 -5.25 -7.00 9.86
N LEU A 66 -5.19 -6.30 8.73
CA LEU A 66 -5.99 -6.64 7.54
C LEU A 66 -5.63 -8.03 7.02
N PHE A 67 -4.35 -8.27 6.72
CA PHE A 67 -3.93 -9.53 6.09
C PHE A 67 -4.06 -10.74 7.02
N LEU A 68 -4.12 -10.59 8.35
CA LEU A 68 -4.48 -11.70 9.25
C LEU A 68 -5.98 -11.99 9.29
N SER A 69 -6.84 -11.00 8.99
CA SER A 69 -8.29 -11.19 8.93
C SER A 69 -8.78 -11.82 7.62
N LEU A 70 -8.02 -11.67 6.53
CA LEU A 70 -8.36 -12.29 5.24
C LEU A 70 -8.14 -13.80 5.29
N PRO A 71 -8.89 -14.61 4.49
CA PRO A 71 -8.73 -16.06 4.41
C PRO A 71 -7.26 -16.51 4.38
#